data_AF-A0AA88HDU5-F1
#
_entry.id   AF-A0AA88HDU5-F1
#
_cell.length_a   1.000
_cell.length_b   1.000
_cell.length_c   1.000
_cell.angle_alpha   90.00
_cell.angle_beta   90.00
_cell.angle_gamma   90.00
#
_symmetry.space_group_name_H-M   'P 1'
#
loop_
_entity.id
_entity.type
_entity.pdbx_description
1 polymer ?
#
loop_
_entity_poly.entity_id
_entity_poly.type
_entity_poly.pdbx_seq_one_letter_code
_entity_poly.pdbx_strand_id
1 'polypeptide(L)'
;MRSAESGPDHRLVIAKLQIKLRAKKRRRHTKTIFDADKLSEAETKRKVFLSFKNRFEVLGSRNTEDTGSVESIWTALLSAYGEPIEKILGVQKRPK
;
A
#
# COMPACT_ATOMS: atom_id res chain seq x y z
N MET A 1 58.30 -22.99 -13.03
CA MET A 1 57.28 -22.41 -13.94
C MET A 1 55.95 -23.12 -13.71
N ARG A 2 54.86 -22.34 -13.77
CA ARG A 2 53.41 -22.69 -13.82
C ARG A 2 52.61 -22.25 -12.59
N SER A 3 52.33 -20.95 -12.54
CA SER A 3 51.07 -20.47 -11.98
C SER A 3 49.98 -20.77 -13.00
N ALA A 4 48.99 -21.58 -12.63
CA ALA A 4 47.79 -21.79 -13.45
C ALA A 4 46.83 -20.63 -13.17
N GLU A 5 46.74 -19.68 -14.10
CA GLU A 5 45.64 -18.72 -14.11
C GLU A 5 44.35 -19.45 -14.47
N SER A 6 43.65 -19.97 -13.46
CA SER A 6 42.29 -20.48 -13.63
C SER A 6 41.33 -19.29 -13.65
N GLY A 7 41.28 -18.60 -14.80
CA GLY A 7 40.21 -17.64 -15.07
C GLY A 7 38.88 -18.39 -15.22
N PRO A 8 37.74 -17.81 -14.81
CA PRO A 8 36.45 -18.47 -14.89
C PRO A 8 36.07 -18.79 -16.35
N ASP A 9 35.64 -20.03 -16.63
CA ASP A 9 35.15 -20.49 -17.95
C ASP A 9 33.84 -19.80 -18.40
N HIS A 10 33.27 -18.95 -17.54
CA HIS A 10 32.05 -18.21 -17.81
C HIS A 10 32.38 -16.79 -18.27
N ARG A 11 32.08 -16.50 -19.54
CA ARG A 11 32.16 -15.16 -20.10
C ARG A 11 30.81 -14.47 -20.00
N LEU A 12 30.82 -13.22 -19.55
CA LEU A 12 29.63 -12.38 -19.52
C LEU A 12 29.19 -12.08 -20.97
N VAL A 13 27.99 -12.53 -21.33
CA VAL A 13 27.37 -12.21 -22.61
C VAL A 13 26.33 -11.13 -22.39
N ILE A 14 26.56 -9.94 -22.96
CA ILE A 14 25.63 -8.81 -22.87
C ILE A 14 24.96 -8.63 -24.23
N ALA A 15 23.63 -8.71 -24.26
CA ALA A 15 22.83 -8.35 -25.43
C ALA A 15 22.22 -6.95 -25.25
N LYS A 16 22.30 -6.11 -26.29
CA LYS A 16 21.58 -4.83 -26.34
C LYS A 16 20.29 -5.02 -27.14
N LEU A 17 19.15 -4.81 -26.49
CA LEU A 17 17.83 -4.93 -27.09
C LEU A 17 17.18 -3.55 -27.20
N GLN A 18 16.62 -3.24 -28.38
CA GLN A 18 15.75 -2.09 -28.56
C GLN A 18 14.30 -2.55 -28.60
N ILE A 19 13.52 -2.16 -27.59
CA ILE A 19 12.10 -2.49 -27.47
C ILE A 19 11.25 -1.22 -27.58
N LYS A 20 10.16 -1.29 -28.36
CA LYS A 20 9.15 -0.22 -28.42
C LYS A 20 8.12 -0.47 -27.32
N LEU A 21 8.21 0.29 -26.23
CA LEU A 21 7.23 0.24 -25.15
C LEU A 21 6.03 1.10 -25.50
N ARG A 22 4.81 0.54 -25.39
CA ARG A 22 3.57 1.29 -25.50
C ARG A 22 3.06 1.62 -24.10
N ALA A 23 2.78 2.90 -23.85
CA ALA A 23 2.11 3.30 -22.62
C ALA A 23 0.73 2.63 -22.54
N LYS A 24 0.52 1.78 -21.53
CA LYS A 24 -0.81 1.28 -21.20
C LYS A 24 -1.62 2.46 -20.67
N LYS A 25 -2.81 2.72 -21.23
CA LYS A 25 -3.74 3.69 -20.63
C LYS A 25 -3.85 3.35 -19.15
N ARG A 26 -3.50 4.30 -18.27
CA ARG A 26 -3.69 4.15 -16.82
C ARG A 26 -5.12 3.66 -16.63
N ARG A 27 -5.30 2.45 -16.12
CA ARG A 27 -6.62 2.04 -15.62
C ARG A 27 -7.02 3.15 -14.67
N ARG A 28 -8.14 3.82 -14.94
CA ARG A 28 -8.73 4.77 -13.99
C ARG A 28 -9.00 3.94 -12.75
N HIS A 29 -8.05 3.92 -11.82
CA HIS A 29 -8.26 3.30 -10.55
C HIS A 29 -9.50 3.97 -9.99
N THR A 30 -10.57 3.21 -9.79
CA THR A 30 -11.68 3.51 -8.90
C THR A 30 -11.16 3.44 -7.46
N LYS A 31 -9.97 3.99 -7.19
CA LYS A 31 -9.52 4.19 -5.83
C LYS A 31 -10.42 5.27 -5.28
N THR A 32 -11.16 4.92 -4.24
CA THR A 32 -11.89 5.85 -3.38
C THR A 32 -10.86 6.85 -2.87
N ILE A 33 -11.00 8.11 -3.29
CA ILE A 33 -10.15 9.21 -2.81
C ILE A 33 -10.93 9.81 -1.65
N PHE A 34 -10.37 9.75 -0.45
CA PHE A 34 -10.94 10.41 0.71
C PHE A 34 -10.68 11.91 0.62
N ASP A 35 -11.63 12.71 1.10
CA ASP A 35 -11.51 14.16 1.09
C ASP A 35 -10.50 14.64 2.14
N ALA A 36 -9.24 14.71 1.73
CA ALA A 36 -8.13 15.10 2.60
C ALA A 36 -8.20 16.57 3.02
N ASP A 37 -8.95 17.41 2.31
CA ASP A 37 -9.08 18.84 2.63
C ASP A 37 -9.80 19.04 3.97
N LYS A 38 -10.67 18.10 4.36
CA LYS A 38 -11.33 18.08 5.67
C LYS A 38 -10.37 17.85 6.85
N LEU A 39 -9.15 17.35 6.61
CA LEU A 39 -8.12 17.23 7.66
C LEU A 39 -7.49 18.58 8.03
N SER A 40 -7.75 19.65 7.25
CA SER A 40 -7.34 21.00 7.62
C SER A 40 -8.07 21.51 8.87
N GLU A 41 -9.24 20.96 9.19
CA GLU A 41 -10.00 21.31 10.39
C GLU A 41 -9.46 20.54 11.62
N ALA A 42 -9.08 21.29 12.66
CA ALA A 42 -8.45 20.72 13.85
C ALA A 42 -9.35 19.70 14.57
N GLU A 43 -10.67 19.91 14.57
CA GLU A 43 -11.63 18.97 15.15
C GLU A 43 -11.72 17.67 14.35
N THR A 44 -11.80 17.77 13.03
CA THR A 44 -11.87 16.62 12.13
C THR A 44 -10.58 15.79 12.22
N LYS A 45 -9.42 16.45 12.29
CA LYS A 45 -8.13 15.79 12.54
C LYS A 45 -8.10 15.05 13.87
N ARG A 46 -8.59 15.66 14.96
CA ARG A 46 -8.68 15.00 16.28
C ARG A 46 -9.61 13.80 16.26
N LYS A 47 -10.77 13.90 15.61
CA LYS A 47 -11.74 12.79 15.46
C LYS A 47 -11.13 11.61 14.70
N VAL A 48 -10.43 11.88 13.59
CA VAL A 48 -9.71 10.84 12.83
C VAL A 48 -8.63 10.19 13.71
N PHE A 49 -7.80 10.99 14.38
CA PHE A 49 -6.73 10.47 15.23
C PHE A 49 -7.25 9.58 16.38
N LEU A 50 -8.30 10.01 17.08
CA LEU A 50 -8.95 9.22 18.12
C LEU A 50 -9.54 7.92 17.57
N SER A 51 -10.18 7.97 16.40
CA SER A 51 -10.75 6.78 15.77
C SER A 51 -9.69 5.74 15.42
N PHE A 52 -8.50 6.15 15.00
CA PHE A 52 -7.37 5.26 14.74
C PHE A 52 -6.78 4.70 16.03
N LYS A 53 -6.55 5.55 17.04
CA LYS A 53 -5.97 5.12 18.30
C LYS A 53 -6.81 4.02 18.96
N ASN A 54 -8.12 4.24 19.03
CA ASN A 54 -9.05 3.27 19.61
C ASN A 54 -9.08 1.95 18.83
N ARG A 55 -9.02 2.00 17.49
CA ARG A 55 -9.04 0.78 16.65
C ARG A 55 -7.71 0.04 16.65
N PHE A 56 -6.58 0.74 16.76
CA PHE A 56 -5.28 0.11 16.87
C PHE A 56 -5.15 -0.69 18.17
N GLU A 57 -5.68 -0.17 19.27
CA GLU A 57 -5.72 -0.86 20.56
C GLU A 57 -6.57 -2.14 20.50
N VAL A 58 -7.74 -2.08 19.84
CA VAL A 58 -8.62 -3.24 19.61
C VAL A 58 -7.97 -4.27 18.69
N LEU A 59 -7.30 -3.86 17.62
CA LEU A 59 -6.62 -4.76 16.67
C LEU A 59 -5.37 -5.41 17.29
N GLY A 60 -4.60 -4.66 18.07
CA GLY A 60 -3.43 -5.17 18.80
C GLY A 60 -3.82 -6.25 19.81
N SER A 61 -4.96 -6.08 20.48
CA SER A 61 -5.51 -7.05 21.43
C SER A 61 -6.05 -8.33 20.77
N ARG A 62 -6.33 -8.29 19.46
CA ARG A 62 -6.91 -9.41 18.69
C ARG A 62 -5.85 -10.26 17.99
N ASN A 63 -4.70 -9.66 17.64
CA ASN A 63 -3.57 -10.35 17.02
C ASN A 63 -2.89 -11.42 17.91
N THR A 64 -3.19 -11.45 19.21
CA THR A 64 -2.67 -12.49 20.12
C THR A 64 -3.39 -13.83 20.00
N GLU A 65 -4.56 -13.88 19.34
CA GLU A 65 -5.40 -15.09 19.26
C GLU A 65 -5.67 -15.58 17.82
N ASP A 66 -5.50 -14.72 16.81
CA ASP A 66 -5.86 -15.04 15.42
C ASP A 66 -4.73 -15.72 14.63
N THR A 67 -4.88 -17.02 14.34
CA THR A 67 -4.04 -17.84 13.43
C THR A 67 -4.51 -17.76 11.96
N GLY A 68 -5.04 -16.61 11.53
CA GLY A 68 -5.56 -16.40 10.19
C GLY A 68 -4.49 -16.25 9.11
N SER A 69 -4.84 -16.52 7.84
CA SER A 69 -3.97 -16.24 6.69
C SER A 69 -3.66 -14.73 6.60
N VAL A 70 -2.44 -14.36 6.22
CA VAL A 70 -1.99 -12.94 6.09
C VAL A 70 -2.97 -12.08 5.29
N GLU A 71 -3.60 -12.65 4.25
CA GLU A 71 -4.60 -11.95 3.43
C GLU A 71 -5.89 -11.61 4.21
N SER A 72 -6.33 -12.50 5.10
CA SER A 72 -7.51 -12.27 5.95
C SER A 72 -7.25 -11.18 7.00
N ILE A 73 -6.04 -11.15 7.57
CA ILE A 73 -5.62 -10.10 8.50
C ILE A 73 -5.54 -8.76 7.76
N TRP A 74 -5.00 -8.76 6.55
CA TRP A 74 -4.88 -7.55 5.72
C TRP A 74 -6.25 -6.97 5.31
N THR A 75 -7.19 -7.83 4.92
CA THR A 75 -8.55 -7.40 4.56
C THR A 75 -9.34 -6.88 5.77
N ALA A 76 -9.21 -7.52 6.93
CA ALA A 76 -9.78 -7.04 8.18
C ALA A 76 -9.20 -5.67 8.58
N LEU A 77 -7.89 -5.49 8.42
CA LEU A 77 -7.20 -4.22 8.66
C LEU A 77 -7.76 -3.12 7.74
N LEU A 78 -7.86 -3.41 6.44
CA LEU A 78 -8.39 -2.48 5.43
C LEU A 78 -9.83 -2.05 5.72
N SER A 79 -10.72 -2.97 6.10
CA SER A 79 -12.10 -2.63 6.50
C SER A 79 -12.14 -1.83 7.80
N ALA A 80 -11.34 -2.23 8.81
CA ALA A 80 -11.25 -1.53 10.08
C ALA A 80 -10.74 -0.09 9.95
N TYR A 81 -9.96 0.25 8.92
CA TYR A 81 -9.54 1.63 8.67
C TYR A 81 -10.43 2.34 7.64
N GLY A 82 -10.88 1.67 6.59
CA GLY A 82 -11.62 2.28 5.49
C GLY A 82 -12.97 2.87 5.92
N GLU A 83 -13.79 2.10 6.62
CA GLU A 83 -15.15 2.49 7.04
C GLU A 83 -15.21 3.77 7.91
N PRO A 84 -14.38 3.94 8.96
CA PRO A 84 -14.45 5.13 9.82
C PRO A 84 -13.88 6.36 9.11
N ILE A 85 -12.85 6.18 8.29
CA ILE A 85 -12.29 7.26 7.46
C ILE A 85 -13.36 7.72 6.47
N GLU A 86 -14.06 6.80 5.82
CA GLU A 86 -15.17 7.14 4.92
C GLU A 86 -16.29 7.88 5.67
N LYS A 87 -16.59 7.49 6.91
CA LYS A 87 -17.60 8.17 7.71
C LYS A 87 -17.19 9.59 8.13
N ILE A 88 -15.91 9.84 8.41
CA ILE A 88 -15.41 11.13 8.90
C ILE A 88 -15.04 12.07 7.73
N LEU A 89 -14.26 11.58 6.76
CA LEU A 89 -13.79 12.38 5.63
C LEU A 89 -14.75 12.32 4.43
N GLY A 90 -15.49 11.23 4.26
CA GLY A 90 -16.27 11.02 3.04
C GLY A 90 -15.39 10.83 1.80
N VAL A 91 -16.04 10.63 0.65
CA VAL A 91 -15.37 10.41 -0.62
C VAL A 91 -15.37 11.69 -1.44
N GLN A 92 -14.21 12.07 -1.96
CA GLN A 92 -14.05 13.19 -2.86
C GLN A 92 -14.73 12.84 -4.20
N LYS A 93 -15.78 13.60 -4.57
CA LYS A 93 -16.41 13.45 -5.88
C LYS A 93 -15.43 13.97 -6.93
N ARG A 94 -15.15 13.16 -7.96
CA ARG A 94 -14.36 13.64 -9.11
C ARG A 94 -15.12 14.80 -9.76
N PRO A 95 -14.45 15.92 -10.08
CA PRO A 95 -15.03 16.91 -10.97
C PRO A 95 -15.36 16.23 -12.30
N LYS A 96 -16.54 16.56 -12.83
CA LYS A 96 -17.13 15.95 -14.02
C LYS A 96 -16.37 16.32 -15.29
#